data_AF-A0A348XDP5-F1
#
_entry.id   AF-A0A348XDP5-F1
#
_cell.length_a   1.000
_cell.length_b   1.000
_cell.length_c   1.000
_cell.angle_alpha   90.00
_cell.angle_beta   90.00
_cell.angle_gamma   90.00
#
_symmetry.space_group_name_H-M   'P 1'
#
loop_
_entity.id
_entity.type
_entity.pdbx_description
1 polymer ?
#
loop_
_entity_poly.entity_id
_entity_poly.type
_entity_poly.pdbx_seq_one_letter_code
_entity_poly.pdbx_strand_id
1 'polypeptide(L)'
;MKLIEWLLPPPRWRIPVVIVLGALSGLILYTAYVSRATSYQSDSPTTCVNWHVMAPQYATWSHRAHREDTADLVQDVVDRQDKIIQSRDKLEELLVHAHVEANRACDLDATEAQIRDILQDIRHALWRCDYAAASQGGSFHSPVEIGRVISAGLPIVADARLELARLLAELGHSEPVPYPDISTKKKAQAFIRLDVAKLKAQKAAFKKNLLPT
;
A
#
# COMPACT_ATOMS: atom_id res chain seq x y z
N MET A 1 7.11 -50.99 15.50
CA MET A 1 8.40 -51.56 15.03
C MET A 1 8.60 -51.40 13.52
N LYS A 2 7.59 -51.67 12.66
CA LYS A 2 7.70 -51.48 11.20
C LYS A 2 8.08 -50.06 10.71
N LEU A 3 7.72 -49.02 11.45
CA LEU A 3 8.05 -47.62 11.08
C LEU A 3 9.54 -47.31 11.21
N ILE A 4 10.22 -47.92 12.19
CA ILE A 4 11.64 -47.71 12.46
C ILE A 4 12.49 -48.45 11.41
N GLU A 5 12.08 -49.65 11.03
CA GLU A 5 12.73 -50.42 9.95
C GLU A 5 12.55 -49.77 8.57
N TRP A 6 11.47 -49.02 8.36
CA TRP A 6 11.23 -48.26 7.13
C TRP A 6 12.08 -46.98 7.05
N LEU A 7 12.39 -46.36 8.19
CA LEU A 7 13.16 -45.11 8.26
C LEU A 7 14.68 -45.33 8.25
N LEU A 8 15.15 -46.50 8.67
CA LEU A 8 16.57 -46.82 8.76
C LEU A 8 17.13 -47.27 7.41
N PRO A 9 18.21 -46.64 6.89
CA PRO A 9 18.82 -47.05 5.64
C PRO A 9 19.46 -48.44 5.75
N PRO A 10 19.68 -49.13 4.60
CA PRO A 10 20.33 -50.44 4.55
C PRO A 10 21.68 -50.43 5.29
N PRO A 11 22.14 -51.55 5.90
CA PRO A 11 23.31 -51.57 6.79
C PRO A 11 24.58 -50.90 6.22
N ARG A 12 24.85 -51.09 4.93
CA ARG A 12 25.96 -50.47 4.18
C ARG A 12 25.90 -48.94 4.03
N TRP A 13 24.70 -48.35 4.11
CA TRP A 13 24.46 -46.91 3.93
C TRP A 13 24.30 -46.15 5.25
N ARG A 14 24.25 -46.83 6.40
CA ARG A 14 24.03 -46.19 7.70
C ARG A 14 25.13 -45.19 8.05
N ILE A 15 26.40 -45.57 7.86
CA ILE A 15 27.55 -44.70 8.19
C ILE A 15 27.58 -43.45 7.28
N PRO A 16 27.51 -43.57 5.93
CA PRO A 16 27.45 -42.41 5.05
C PRO A 16 26.27 -41.47 5.35
N VAL A 17 25.08 -42.00 5.60
CA VAL A 17 23.88 -41.20 5.88
C VAL A 17 24.04 -40.41 7.17
N VAL A 18 24.60 -41.01 8.23
CA VAL A 18 24.85 -40.31 9.50
C VAL A 18 25.85 -39.15 9.31
N ILE A 19 26.91 -39.36 8.53
CA ILE A 19 27.91 -38.31 8.25
C ILE A 19 27.28 -37.15 7.47
N VAL A 20 26.51 -37.44 6.41
CA VAL A 20 25.83 -36.42 5.60
C VAL A 20 24.79 -35.66 6.42
N LEU A 21 23.98 -36.35 7.22
CA LEU A 21 23.02 -35.70 8.11
C LEU A 21 23.70 -34.83 9.17
N GLY A 22 24.82 -35.29 9.73
CA GLY A 22 25.65 -34.49 10.63
C GLY A 22 26.16 -33.22 9.96
N ALA A 23 26.73 -33.33 8.75
CA ALA A 23 27.20 -32.19 7.99
C ALA A 23 26.08 -31.20 7.63
N LEU A 24 24.92 -31.70 7.18
CA LEU A 24 23.75 -30.87 6.87
C LEU A 24 23.20 -30.18 8.11
N SER A 25 23.06 -30.90 9.23
CA SER A 25 22.61 -30.32 10.50
C SER A 25 23.60 -29.26 11.02
N GLY A 26 24.90 -29.50 10.90
CA GLY A 26 25.95 -28.55 11.26
C GLY A 26 25.90 -27.29 10.40
N LEU A 27 25.69 -27.45 9.08
CA LEU A 27 25.53 -26.32 8.17
C LEU A 27 24.26 -25.51 8.49
N ILE A 28 23.13 -26.17 8.75
CA ILE A 28 21.87 -25.51 9.13
C ILE A 28 22.05 -24.72 10.43
N LEU A 29 22.65 -25.31 11.46
CA LEU A 29 22.91 -24.64 12.74
C LEU A 29 23.90 -23.48 12.57
N TYR A 30 24.95 -23.67 11.78
CA TYR A 30 25.92 -22.62 11.49
C TYR A 30 25.30 -21.46 10.73
N THR A 31 24.47 -21.72 9.71
CA THR A 31 23.73 -20.69 8.98
C THR A 31 22.76 -19.95 9.90
N ALA A 32 22.03 -20.65 10.77
CA ALA A 32 21.14 -20.02 11.75
C ALA A 32 21.91 -19.14 12.75
N TYR A 33 23.12 -19.56 13.14
CA TYR A 33 24.01 -18.79 14.00
C TYR A 33 24.55 -17.53 13.32
N VAL A 34 25.12 -17.67 12.11
CA VAL A 34 25.70 -16.55 11.35
C VAL A 34 24.63 -15.54 10.92
N SER A 35 23.44 -16.01 10.54
CA SER A 35 22.33 -15.13 10.16
C SER A 35 21.67 -14.44 11.36
N ARG A 36 22.04 -14.79 12.60
CA ARG A 36 21.36 -14.38 13.83
C ARG A 36 19.84 -14.62 13.71
N ALA A 37 19.43 -15.80 13.24
CA ALA A 37 18.04 -16.11 12.88
C ALA A 37 17.03 -15.79 14.00
N THR A 38 17.45 -15.90 15.27
CA THR A 38 16.61 -15.59 16.43
C THR A 38 16.37 -14.09 16.64
N SER A 39 17.21 -13.19 16.10
CA SER A 39 16.98 -11.74 16.21
C SER A 39 15.74 -11.30 15.45
N TYR A 40 15.37 -11.98 14.36
CA TYR A 40 14.17 -11.68 13.58
C TYR A 40 12.86 -11.89 14.34
N GLN A 41 12.88 -12.56 15.49
CA GLN A 41 11.72 -12.72 16.37
C GLN A 41 11.67 -11.65 17.48
N SER A 42 12.63 -10.73 17.50
CA SER A 42 12.74 -9.66 18.51
C SER A 42 12.35 -8.31 17.92
N ASP A 43 11.53 -7.56 18.65
CA ASP A 43 11.16 -6.17 18.33
C ASP A 43 12.25 -5.15 18.71
N SER A 44 13.44 -5.62 19.12
CA SER A 44 14.56 -4.76 19.44
C SER A 44 15.08 -4.03 18.19
N PRO A 45 15.37 -2.71 18.26
CA PRO A 45 15.91 -1.95 17.12
C PRO A 45 17.20 -2.53 16.54
N THR A 46 18.00 -3.24 17.34
CA THR A 46 19.21 -3.96 16.92
C THR A 46 18.96 -5.03 15.86
N THR A 47 17.72 -5.54 15.76
CA THR A 47 17.28 -6.45 14.70
C THR A 47 17.38 -5.81 13.31
N CYS A 48 17.14 -4.49 13.23
CA CYS A 48 17.19 -3.72 11.99
C CYS A 48 18.58 -3.67 11.34
N VAL A 49 19.66 -3.82 12.13
CA VAL A 49 21.05 -3.83 11.62
C VAL A 49 21.32 -5.03 10.71
N ASN A 50 20.58 -6.11 10.90
CA ASN A 50 20.70 -7.31 10.07
C ASN A 50 20.12 -7.12 8.66
N TRP A 51 19.43 -6.00 8.42
CA TRP A 51 18.87 -5.63 7.12
C TRP A 51 19.60 -4.41 6.56
N HIS A 52 20.31 -4.55 5.43
CA HIS A 52 21.14 -3.46 4.87
C HIS A 52 20.37 -2.15 4.59
N VAL A 53 19.11 -2.24 4.19
CA VAL A 53 18.25 -1.07 3.96
C VAL A 53 17.98 -0.28 5.24
N MET A 54 17.99 -0.93 6.40
CA MET A 54 17.64 -0.32 7.70
C MET A 54 18.87 0.02 8.56
N ALA A 55 20.07 -0.38 8.13
CA ALA A 55 21.32 -0.07 8.82
C ALA A 55 21.54 1.45 9.05
N PRO A 56 21.33 2.36 8.06
CA PRO A 56 21.51 3.79 8.31
C PRO A 56 20.49 4.38 9.31
N GLN A 57 19.27 3.84 9.34
CA GLN A 57 18.18 4.25 10.22
C GLN A 57 18.43 3.79 11.65
N TYR A 58 19.00 2.60 11.82
CA TYR A 58 19.46 2.15 13.12
C TYR A 58 20.63 3.02 13.63
N ALA A 59 21.58 3.37 12.76
CA ALA A 59 22.72 4.19 13.14
C ALA A 59 22.31 5.61 13.59
N THR A 60 21.32 6.21 12.93
CA THR A 60 20.74 7.50 13.38
C THR A 60 19.94 7.34 14.68
N TRP A 61 19.24 6.22 14.87
CA TRP A 61 18.56 5.90 16.13
C TRP A 61 19.53 5.59 17.29
N SER A 62 20.71 5.03 17.05
CA SER A 62 21.70 4.80 18.12
C SER A 62 22.42 6.08 18.55
N HIS A 63 22.46 7.09 17.66
CA HIS A 63 23.06 8.40 17.89
C HIS A 63 22.01 9.52 17.75
N ARG A 64 20.89 9.37 18.45
CA ARG A 64 19.74 10.30 18.34
C ARG A 64 20.15 11.71 18.75
N ALA A 65 19.69 12.69 17.97
CA ALA A 65 19.73 14.10 18.36
C ALA A 65 18.62 14.47 19.37
N HIS A 66 17.59 13.62 19.48
CA HIS A 66 16.43 13.80 20.35
C HIS A 66 16.71 13.23 21.75
N ARG A 67 16.31 13.99 22.78
CA ARG A 67 16.49 13.62 24.21
C ARG A 67 15.26 12.92 24.77
N GLU A 68 14.14 13.05 24.07
CA GLU A 68 12.84 12.49 24.40
C GLU A 68 12.84 10.96 24.36
N ASP A 69 11.90 10.36 25.07
CA ASP A 69 11.72 8.92 25.09
C ASP A 69 11.24 8.41 23.73
N THR A 70 11.67 7.19 23.39
CA THR A 70 11.35 6.60 22.08
C THR A 70 9.84 6.41 21.91
N ALA A 71 9.11 6.12 22.98
CA ALA A 71 7.66 5.97 22.94
C ALA A 71 6.97 7.29 22.54
N ASP A 72 7.39 8.42 23.13
CA ASP A 72 6.83 9.74 22.83
C ASP A 72 7.12 10.15 21.38
N LEU A 73 8.35 9.93 20.91
CA LEU A 73 8.71 10.21 19.52
C LEU A 73 7.92 9.36 18.52
N VAL A 74 7.68 8.08 18.82
CA VAL A 74 6.84 7.22 17.99
C VAL A 74 5.40 7.73 17.98
N GLN A 75 4.89 8.15 19.15
CA GLN A 75 3.55 8.72 19.24
C GLN A 75 3.43 10.00 18.40
N ASP A 76 4.41 10.89 18.43
CA ASP A 76 4.45 12.11 17.60
C ASP A 76 4.37 11.79 16.10
N VAL A 77 5.02 10.70 15.66
CA VAL A 77 4.97 10.25 14.26
C VAL A 77 3.58 9.72 13.90
N VAL A 78 3.01 8.86 14.73
CA VAL A 78 1.67 8.29 14.53
C VAL A 78 0.62 9.40 14.52
N ASP A 79 0.69 10.34 15.45
CA ASP A 79 -0.20 11.51 15.51
C ASP A 79 -0.20 12.31 14.21
N ARG A 80 0.97 12.51 13.59
CA ARG A 80 1.09 13.22 12.31
C ARG A 80 0.55 12.38 11.17
N GLN A 81 0.81 11.08 11.16
CA GLN A 81 0.26 10.15 10.18
C GLN A 81 -1.26 10.17 10.21
N ASP A 82 -1.88 10.07 11.39
CA ASP A 82 -3.33 10.07 11.55
C ASP A 82 -3.96 11.38 11.08
N LYS A 83 -3.39 12.53 11.47
CA LYS A 83 -3.88 13.86 11.05
C LYS A 83 -3.83 14.03 9.51
N ILE A 84 -2.77 13.51 8.88
CA ILE A 84 -2.60 13.55 7.42
C ILE A 84 -3.58 12.60 6.74
N ILE A 85 -3.76 11.38 7.27
CA ILE A 85 -4.70 10.38 6.74
C ILE A 85 -6.13 10.91 6.79
N GLN A 86 -6.56 11.54 7.89
CA GLN A 86 -7.90 12.13 8.00
C GLN A 86 -8.17 13.16 6.89
N SER A 87 -7.18 14.02 6.59
CA SER A 87 -7.30 15.01 5.50
C SER A 87 -7.31 14.34 4.13
N ARG A 88 -6.48 13.30 3.95
CA ARG A 88 -6.41 12.53 2.70
C ARG A 88 -7.72 11.80 2.42
N ASP A 89 -8.27 11.12 3.41
CA ASP A 89 -9.52 10.37 3.29
C ASP A 89 -10.66 11.29 2.85
N LYS A 90 -10.71 12.53 3.35
CA LYS A 90 -11.70 13.52 2.90
C LYS A 90 -11.49 13.95 1.44
N LEU A 91 -10.24 14.14 1.02
CA LEU A 91 -9.92 14.45 -0.37
C LEU A 91 -10.29 13.29 -1.30
N GLU A 92 -9.98 12.04 -0.90
CA GLU A 92 -10.35 10.83 -1.64
C GLU A 92 -11.86 10.67 -1.78
N GLU A 93 -12.63 10.90 -0.70
CA GLU A 93 -14.10 10.88 -0.73
C GLU A 93 -14.66 11.89 -1.76
N LEU A 94 -14.16 13.13 -1.73
CA LEU A 94 -14.58 14.17 -2.69
C LEU A 94 -14.17 13.83 -4.12
N LEU A 95 -12.99 13.24 -4.32
CA LEU A 95 -12.53 12.78 -5.63
C LEU A 95 -13.42 11.65 -6.17
N VAL A 96 -13.83 10.68 -5.33
CA VAL A 96 -14.79 9.65 -5.73
C VAL A 96 -16.10 10.29 -6.17
N HIS A 97 -16.63 11.23 -5.40
CA HIS A 97 -17.86 11.92 -5.76
C HIS A 97 -17.74 12.66 -7.11
N ALA A 98 -16.66 13.42 -7.30
CA ALA A 98 -16.42 14.16 -8.54
C ALA A 98 -16.31 13.22 -9.77
N HIS A 99 -15.67 12.05 -9.64
CA HIS A 99 -15.59 11.09 -10.74
C HIS A 99 -16.96 10.47 -11.09
N VAL A 100 -17.79 10.16 -10.08
CA VAL A 100 -19.13 9.60 -10.30
C VAL A 100 -20.07 10.65 -10.91
N GLU A 101 -20.01 11.90 -10.43
CA GLU A 101 -20.75 13.04 -10.95
C GLU A 101 -20.34 13.37 -12.40
N ALA A 102 -19.04 13.37 -12.69
CA ALA A 102 -18.52 13.55 -14.05
C ALA A 102 -18.99 12.42 -14.99
N ASN A 103 -18.98 11.17 -14.52
CA ASN A 103 -19.55 10.07 -15.30
C ASN A 103 -21.04 10.29 -15.58
N ARG A 104 -21.80 10.78 -14.59
CA ARG A 104 -23.22 11.07 -14.76
C ARG A 104 -23.46 12.18 -15.78
N ALA A 105 -22.62 13.21 -15.82
CA ALA A 105 -22.68 14.24 -16.84
C ALA A 105 -22.40 13.67 -18.24
N CYS A 106 -21.42 12.77 -18.38
CA CYS A 106 -21.17 12.06 -19.62
C CYS A 106 -22.35 11.17 -20.06
N ASP A 107 -23.03 10.50 -19.12
CA ASP A 107 -24.24 9.72 -19.40
C ASP A 107 -25.43 10.60 -19.86
N LEU A 108 -25.37 11.91 -19.64
CA LEU A 108 -26.34 12.92 -20.08
C LEU A 108 -25.84 13.71 -21.30
N ASP A 109 -24.89 13.15 -22.05
CA ASP A 109 -24.35 13.72 -23.29
C ASP A 109 -23.65 15.08 -23.11
N ALA A 110 -23.01 15.32 -21.95
CA ALA A 110 -22.15 16.48 -21.76
C ALA A 110 -21.07 16.57 -22.84
N THR A 111 -20.93 17.74 -23.47
CA THR A 111 -19.91 17.95 -24.51
C THR A 111 -18.52 18.05 -23.91
N GLU A 112 -17.49 17.70 -24.71
CA GLU A 112 -16.09 17.84 -24.30
C GLU A 112 -15.77 19.27 -23.85
N ALA A 113 -16.31 20.28 -24.54
CA ALA A 113 -16.08 21.67 -24.20
C ALA A 113 -16.66 22.07 -22.83
N GLN A 114 -17.78 21.48 -22.42
CA GLN A 114 -18.41 21.75 -21.12
C GLN A 114 -17.66 21.09 -19.97
N ILE A 115 -17.11 19.89 -20.19
CA ILE A 115 -16.52 19.09 -19.10
C ILE A 115 -14.99 19.24 -19.00
N ARG A 116 -14.31 19.74 -20.03
CA ARG A 116 -12.84 19.80 -20.10
C ARG A 116 -12.20 20.45 -18.87
N ASP A 117 -12.69 21.62 -18.48
CA ASP A 117 -12.06 22.41 -17.42
C ASP A 117 -12.33 21.75 -16.05
N ILE A 118 -13.53 21.20 -15.85
CA ILE A 118 -13.88 20.34 -14.69
C ILE A 118 -12.94 19.13 -14.59
N LEU A 119 -12.71 18.41 -15.69
CA LEU A 119 -11.81 17.25 -15.71
C LEU A 119 -10.36 17.66 -15.39
N GLN A 120 -9.95 18.86 -15.80
CA GLN A 120 -8.64 19.40 -15.49
C GLN A 120 -8.49 19.66 -13.98
N ASP A 121 -9.54 20.14 -13.31
CA ASP A 121 -9.53 20.32 -11.86
C ASP A 121 -9.53 18.99 -11.11
N ILE A 122 -10.35 18.02 -11.54
CA ILE A 122 -10.29 16.66 -11.00
C ILE A 122 -8.89 16.07 -11.14
N ARG A 123 -8.24 16.27 -12.30
CA ARG A 123 -6.84 15.85 -12.54
C ARG A 123 -5.88 16.53 -11.56
N HIS A 124 -6.01 17.84 -11.36
CA HIS A 124 -5.15 18.60 -10.45
C HIS A 124 -5.31 18.19 -8.99
N ALA A 125 -6.54 17.93 -8.55
CA ALA A 125 -6.83 17.44 -7.20
C ALA A 125 -6.31 16.00 -7.01
N LEU A 126 -6.55 15.13 -7.99
CA LEU A 126 -6.09 13.73 -7.95
C LEU A 126 -4.56 13.65 -7.93
N TRP A 127 -3.86 14.47 -8.72
CA TRP A 127 -2.40 14.55 -8.70
C TRP A 127 -1.85 14.87 -7.30
N ARG A 128 -2.47 15.83 -6.60
CA ARG A 128 -2.05 16.21 -5.24
C ARG A 128 -2.30 15.09 -4.24
N CYS A 129 -3.47 14.44 -4.33
CA CYS A 129 -3.82 13.29 -3.51
C CYS A 129 -2.80 12.16 -3.70
N ASP A 130 -2.53 11.79 -4.96
CA ASP A 130 -1.66 10.67 -5.30
C ASP A 130 -0.19 10.97 -4.97
N TYR A 131 0.29 12.19 -5.23
CA TYR A 131 1.64 12.62 -4.82
C TYR A 131 1.85 12.44 -3.30
N ALA A 132 0.85 12.80 -2.49
CA ALA A 132 0.90 12.65 -1.05
C ALA A 132 0.78 11.17 -0.62
N ALA A 133 -0.15 10.41 -1.21
CA ALA A 133 -0.44 9.02 -0.85
C ALA A 133 0.65 8.04 -1.29
N ALA A 134 1.30 8.29 -2.43
CA ALA A 134 2.37 7.45 -2.97
C ALA A 134 3.64 7.48 -2.09
N SER A 135 3.83 8.55 -1.31
CA SER A 135 4.93 8.66 -0.36
C SER A 135 4.57 8.11 1.01
N GLN A 136 4.73 6.79 1.20
CA GLN A 136 4.41 6.12 2.47
C GLN A 136 5.12 6.73 3.69
N GLY A 137 6.34 7.26 3.51
CA GLY A 137 7.10 7.95 4.56
C GLY A 137 6.95 9.48 4.56
N GLY A 138 6.17 10.06 3.63
CA GLY A 138 6.10 11.51 3.44
C GLY A 138 5.60 12.26 4.67
N SER A 139 4.67 11.67 5.41
CA SER A 139 4.16 12.20 6.70
C SER A 139 5.21 12.28 7.80
N PHE A 140 6.27 11.47 7.72
CA PHE A 140 7.41 11.54 8.62
C PHE A 140 8.48 12.50 8.10
N HIS A 141 8.84 12.39 6.82
CA HIS A 141 9.93 13.16 6.23
C HIS A 141 9.60 14.63 5.96
N SER A 142 8.35 14.94 5.62
CA SER A 142 7.90 16.30 5.27
C SER A 142 6.42 16.51 5.61
N PRO A 143 6.01 16.33 6.88
CA PRO A 143 4.60 16.38 7.30
C PRO A 143 3.88 17.65 6.87
N VAL A 144 4.54 18.81 6.98
CA VAL A 144 3.95 20.11 6.65
C VAL A 144 3.69 20.23 5.16
N GLU A 145 4.62 19.76 4.32
CA GLU A 145 4.45 19.81 2.86
C GLU A 145 3.38 18.82 2.39
N ILE A 146 3.37 17.60 2.92
CA ILE A 146 2.31 16.62 2.62
C ILE A 146 0.94 17.15 3.03
N GLY A 147 0.83 17.70 4.25
CA GLY A 147 -0.40 18.35 4.71
C GLY A 147 -0.84 19.51 3.80
N ARG A 148 0.10 20.38 3.38
CA ARG A 148 -0.16 21.49 2.46
C ARG A 148 -0.65 21.00 1.10
N VAL A 149 -0.03 19.97 0.53
CA VAL A 149 -0.39 19.42 -0.79
C VAL A 149 -1.81 18.82 -0.77
N ILE A 150 -2.13 18.00 0.25
CA ILE A 150 -3.49 17.46 0.42
C ILE A 150 -4.49 18.59 0.59
N SER A 151 -4.21 19.54 1.48
CA SER A 151 -5.10 20.67 1.75
C SER A 151 -5.34 21.53 0.52
N ALA A 152 -4.33 21.69 -0.35
CA ALA A 152 -4.46 22.41 -1.61
C ALA A 152 -5.32 21.67 -2.66
N GLY A 153 -5.54 20.37 -2.51
CA GLY A 153 -6.43 19.59 -3.37
C GLY A 153 -7.91 19.74 -3.02
N LEU A 154 -8.23 20.00 -1.74
CA LEU A 154 -9.60 20.14 -1.24
C LEU A 154 -10.41 21.25 -1.93
N PRO A 155 -9.94 22.51 -2.05
CA PRO A 155 -10.71 23.54 -2.74
C PRO A 155 -10.87 23.23 -4.23
N ILE A 156 -9.85 22.67 -4.88
CA ILE A 156 -9.89 22.32 -6.32
C ILE A 156 -11.00 21.30 -6.60
N VAL A 157 -11.08 20.22 -5.81
CA VAL A 157 -12.14 19.23 -6.01
C VAL A 157 -13.52 19.78 -5.60
N ALA A 158 -13.59 20.68 -4.62
CA ALA A 158 -14.84 21.32 -4.23
C ALA A 158 -15.39 22.21 -5.36
N ASP A 159 -14.52 23.00 -5.99
CA ASP A 159 -14.86 23.85 -7.14
C ASP A 159 -15.32 22.99 -8.34
N ALA A 160 -14.58 21.92 -8.66
CA ALA A 160 -14.98 20.97 -9.70
C ALA A 160 -16.37 20.36 -9.46
N ARG A 161 -16.68 19.99 -8.21
CA ARG A 161 -18.01 19.46 -7.85
C ARG A 161 -19.11 20.50 -7.94
N LEU A 162 -18.82 21.76 -7.61
CA LEU A 162 -19.77 22.85 -7.77
C LEU A 162 -20.08 23.09 -9.26
N GLU A 163 -19.07 23.07 -10.12
CA GLU A 163 -19.24 23.18 -11.57
C GLU A 163 -20.00 21.98 -12.15
N LEU A 164 -19.70 20.76 -11.69
CA LEU A 164 -20.45 19.55 -12.05
C LEU A 164 -21.93 19.66 -11.67
N ALA A 165 -22.23 20.14 -10.46
CA ALA A 165 -23.62 20.30 -10.04
C ALA A 165 -24.39 21.29 -10.94
N ARG A 166 -23.74 22.38 -11.39
CA ARG A 166 -24.32 23.33 -12.34
C ARG A 166 -24.54 22.70 -13.72
N LEU A 167 -23.52 22.02 -14.24
CA LEU A 167 -23.61 21.32 -15.53
C LEU A 167 -24.69 20.23 -15.52
N LEU A 168 -24.78 19.45 -14.44
CA LEU A 168 -25.83 18.44 -14.27
C LEU A 168 -27.22 19.07 -14.28
N ALA A 169 -27.40 20.22 -13.61
CA ALA A 169 -28.66 20.94 -13.62
C ALA A 169 -29.02 21.46 -15.03
N GLU A 170 -28.05 21.99 -15.78
CA GLU A 170 -28.23 22.40 -17.19
C GLU A 170 -28.63 21.22 -18.09
N LEU A 171 -28.11 20.03 -17.81
CA LEU A 171 -28.46 18.77 -18.49
C LEU A 171 -29.76 18.13 -17.96
N GLY A 172 -30.52 18.83 -17.10
CA GLY A 172 -31.81 18.38 -16.60
C GLY A 172 -31.75 17.42 -15.41
N HIS A 173 -30.62 17.36 -14.69
CA HIS A 173 -30.43 16.56 -13.49
C HIS A 173 -30.15 17.44 -12.26
N SER A 174 -31.19 17.70 -11.46
CA SER A 174 -31.10 18.53 -10.24
C SER A 174 -31.02 17.75 -8.94
N GLU A 175 -31.14 16.42 -9.01
CA GLU A 175 -31.10 15.54 -7.86
C GLU A 175 -29.66 15.14 -7.49
N PRO A 176 -29.40 14.75 -6.24
CA PRO A 176 -28.11 14.18 -5.87
C PRO A 176 -27.78 12.92 -6.69
N VAL A 177 -26.54 12.84 -7.20
CA VAL A 177 -26.07 11.68 -7.96
C VAL A 177 -25.99 10.45 -7.04
N PRO A 178 -26.60 9.31 -7.41
CA PRO A 178 -26.54 8.10 -6.60
C PRO A 178 -25.13 7.52 -6.57
N TYR A 179 -24.58 7.30 -5.38
CA TYR A 179 -23.26 6.70 -5.23
C TYR A 179 -23.36 5.18 -5.06
N PRO A 180 -22.55 4.40 -5.79
CA PRO A 180 -22.48 2.95 -5.63
C PRO A 180 -21.89 2.59 -4.26
N ASP A 181 -22.31 1.46 -3.71
CA ASP A 181 -21.67 0.91 -2.52
C ASP A 181 -20.28 0.36 -2.88
N ILE A 182 -19.24 1.10 -2.50
CA ILE A 182 -17.82 0.73 -2.69
C ILE A 182 -17.11 0.36 -1.38
N SER A 183 -17.87 0.00 -0.33
CA SER A 183 -17.36 -0.34 1.01
C SER A 183 -16.30 -1.44 1.09
N THR A 184 -16.13 -2.21 0.00
CA THR A 184 -15.09 -3.23 -0.08
C THR A 184 -14.38 -3.14 -1.42
N LYS A 185 -13.12 -3.56 -1.44
CA LYS A 185 -12.33 -3.72 -2.68
C LYS A 185 -13.08 -4.48 -3.77
N LYS A 186 -13.79 -5.55 -3.42
CA LYS A 186 -14.56 -6.36 -4.39
C LYS A 186 -15.69 -5.55 -5.03
N LYS A 187 -16.44 -4.79 -4.23
CA LYS A 187 -17.53 -3.95 -4.72
C LYS A 187 -17.02 -2.79 -5.58
N ALA A 188 -15.94 -2.12 -5.16
CA ALA A 188 -15.29 -1.08 -5.94
C ALA A 188 -14.78 -1.59 -7.30
N GLN A 189 -14.14 -2.77 -7.33
CA GLN A 189 -13.69 -3.42 -8.56
C GLN A 189 -14.84 -3.78 -9.50
N ALA A 190 -15.97 -4.24 -8.94
CA ALA A 190 -17.17 -4.54 -9.74
C ALA A 190 -17.79 -3.26 -10.33
N PHE A 191 -17.82 -2.17 -9.56
CA PHE A 191 -18.33 -0.87 -10.01
C PHE A 191 -17.58 -0.36 -11.26
N ILE A 192 -16.25 -0.43 -11.26
CA ILE A 192 -15.43 -0.04 -12.42
C ILE A 192 -15.34 -1.13 -13.51
N ARG A 193 -16.17 -2.18 -13.42
CA ARG A 193 -16.25 -3.29 -14.40
C ARG A 193 -14.93 -4.06 -14.60
N LEU A 194 -14.13 -4.21 -13.54
CA LEU A 194 -12.85 -4.91 -13.59
C LEU A 194 -13.01 -6.44 -13.48
N ASP A 195 -12.59 -7.18 -14.51
CA ASP A 195 -12.60 -8.65 -14.50
C ASP A 195 -11.41 -9.23 -13.72
N VAL A 196 -11.58 -9.28 -12.40
CA VAL A 196 -10.56 -9.78 -11.46
C VAL A 196 -10.26 -11.27 -11.66
N ALA A 197 -11.24 -12.07 -12.09
CA ALA A 197 -11.06 -13.50 -12.31
C ALA A 197 -10.12 -13.76 -13.50
N LYS A 198 -10.37 -13.08 -14.62
CA LYS A 198 -9.51 -13.11 -15.81
C LYS A 198 -8.11 -12.61 -15.49
N LEU A 199 -7.98 -11.47 -14.81
CA LEU A 199 -6.66 -10.90 -14.45
C LEU A 199 -5.85 -11.84 -13.55
N LYS A 200 -6.49 -12.51 -12.58
CA LYS A 200 -5.83 -13.49 -11.72
C LYS A 200 -5.39 -14.73 -12.51
N ALA A 201 -6.24 -15.24 -13.40
CA ALA A 201 -5.90 -16.39 -14.26
C ALA A 201 -4.72 -16.05 -15.18
N GLN A 202 -4.72 -14.88 -15.81
CA GLN A 202 -3.62 -14.39 -16.63
C GLN A 202 -2.32 -14.23 -15.81
N LYS A 203 -2.40 -13.68 -14.60
CA LYS A 203 -1.23 -13.54 -13.72
C LYS A 203 -0.67 -14.91 -13.29
N ALA A 204 -1.53 -15.90 -13.04
CA ALA A 204 -1.10 -17.26 -12.71
C ALA A 204 -0.41 -17.93 -13.91
N ALA A 205 -0.98 -17.81 -15.11
CA ALA A 205 -0.36 -18.33 -16.33
C ALA A 205 1.00 -17.66 -16.61
N PHE A 206 1.09 -16.33 -16.45
CA PHE A 206 2.34 -15.59 -16.55
C PHE A 206 3.40 -16.12 -15.58
N LYS A 207 3.04 -16.29 -14.29
CA LYS A 207 3.97 -16.79 -13.27
C LYS A 207 4.47 -18.20 -13.58
N LYS A 208 3.64 -19.06 -14.16
CA LYS A 208 4.00 -20.43 -14.50
C LYS A 208 4.88 -20.52 -15.75
N ASN A 209 4.59 -19.70 -16.76
CA ASN A 209 5.13 -19.90 -18.10
C ASN A 209 6.29 -18.95 -18.46
N LEU A 210 6.43 -17.81 -17.75
CA LEU A 210 7.39 -16.75 -18.12
C LEU A 210 8.36 -16.36 -17.00
N LEU A 211 8.03 -16.62 -15.73
CA LEU A 211 9.01 -16.41 -14.66
C LEU A 211 10.00 -17.58 -14.64
N PRO A 212 11.31 -17.29 -14.52
CA PRO A 212 12.29 -18.34 -14.29
C PRO A 212 11.97 -19.06 -12.97
N THR A 213 11.97 -20.39 -13.05
CA THR A 213 11.81 -21.31 -11.91
C THR A 213 13.03 -21.31 -11.01
#